data_AF-A0A4Q3D5X2-F1
#
_entry.id   AF-A0A4Q3D5X2-F1
#
_cell.length_a   1.000
_cell.length_b   1.000
_cell.length_c   1.000
_cell.angle_alpha   90.00
_cell.angle_beta   90.00
_cell.angle_gamma   90.00
#
_symmetry.space_group_name_H-M   'P 1'
#
loop_
_entity.id
_entity.type
_entity.pdbx_description
1 polymer ?
#
loop_
_entity_poly.entity_id
_entity_poly.type
_entity_poly.pdbx_seq_one_letter_code
_entity_poly.pdbx_strand_id
1 'polypeptide(L)' 'MTAPLRIALAGLGTVGAGVIRLLDTNGELIARRAGRAIEVVAV' A
#
# COMPACT_ATOMS: atom_id res chain seq x y z
N MET A 1 3.98 -2.28 -17.99
CA MET A 1 3.75 -2.30 -16.54
C MET A 1 4.65 -1.26 -15.91
N THR A 2 4.07 -0.24 -15.30
CA THR A 2 4.77 0.79 -14.52
C THR A 2 5.35 0.16 -13.25
N ALA A 3 6.59 0.51 -12.88
CA ALA A 3 7.24 -0.02 -11.69
C ALA A 3 6.35 0.17 -10.44
N PRO A 4 6.38 -0.72 -9.42
CA PRO A 4 5.64 -0.51 -8.18
C PRO A 4 6.05 0.78 -7.45
N LEU A 5 5.10 1.47 -6.81
CA LEU A 5 5.38 2.59 -5.93
C LEU A 5 5.73 2.06 -4.55
N ARG A 6 6.98 2.26 -4.14
CA ARG A 6 7.48 1.83 -2.83
C ARG A 6 7.32 2.95 -1.82
N ILE A 7 6.63 2.66 -0.71
CA ILE A 7 6.34 3.64 0.35
C ILE A 7 6.79 3.10 1.72
N ALA A 8 6.95 4.02 2.67
CA ALA A 8 7.14 3.72 4.09
C ALA A 8 5.96 4.25 4.90
N LEU A 9 5.59 3.55 5.97
CA LEU A 9 4.54 3.95 6.91
C LEU A 9 5.15 4.51 8.19
N ALA A 10 5.20 5.82 8.38
CA ALA A 10 5.72 6.43 9.61
C ALA A 10 4.76 6.23 10.80
N GLY A 11 4.73 5.01 11.36
CA GLY A 11 3.92 4.60 12.50
C GLY A 11 2.98 3.41 12.22
N LEU A 12 2.96 2.45 13.15
CA LEU A 12 2.19 1.19 13.08
C LEU A 12 0.98 1.15 14.04
N GLY A 13 0.53 2.30 14.53
CA GLY A 13 -0.65 2.34 15.39
C GLY A 13 -1.91 1.77 14.70
N THR A 14 -3.06 1.94 15.33
CA THR A 14 -4.36 1.46 14.80
C THR A 14 -4.59 1.85 13.33
N VAL A 15 -4.20 3.08 12.96
CA VAL A 15 -4.29 3.57 11.59
C VAL A 15 -3.29 2.88 10.66
N GLY A 16 -2.02 2.79 11.04
CA GLY A 16 -0.97 2.18 10.20
C GLY A 16 -1.26 0.71 9.89
N ALA A 17 -1.62 -0.07 10.91
CA ALA A 17 -2.03 -1.46 10.72
C ALA A 17 -3.29 -1.57 9.84
N GLY A 18 -4.24 -0.65 9.99
CA GLY A 18 -5.43 -0.57 9.14
C GLY A 18 -5.09 -0.31 7.67
N VAL A 19 -4.14 0.58 7.40
CA VAL A 19 -3.66 0.87 6.04
C VAL A 19 -3.02 -0.36 5.41
N ILE A 20 -2.14 -1.07 6.13
CA ILE A 20 -1.53 -2.31 5.64
C ILE A 20 -2.61 -3.33 5.27
N ARG A 21 -3.59 -3.55 6.16
CA ARG A 21 -4.70 -4.48 5.90
C ARG A 21 -5.50 -4.09 4.65
N LEU A 22 -5.80 -2.80 4.47
CA LEU A 22 -6.57 -2.32 3.32
C LEU A 22 -5.79 -2.45 2.01
N LEU A 23 -4.49 -2.17 2.01
CA LEU A 23 -3.63 -2.33 0.85
C LEU A 23 -3.52 -3.80 0.43
N ASP A 24 -3.38 -4.71 1.39
CA ASP A 24 -3.34 -6.15 1.14
C ASP A 24 -4.68 -6.67 0.57
N THR A 25 -5.79 -6.32 1.23
CA THR A 25 -7.12 -6.81 0.84
C THR A 25 -7.62 -6.24 -0.50
N ASN A 26 -7.24 -5.00 -0.84
CA ASN A 26 -7.77 -4.29 -2.02
C ASN A 26 -6.71 -4.00 -3.10
N GLY A 27 -5.55 -4.68 -3.03
CA GLY A 27 -4.36 -4.35 -3.81
C GLY A 27 -4.62 -4.18 -5.31
N GLU A 28 -5.38 -5.09 -5.94
CA GLU A 28 -5.71 -4.98 -7.36
C GLU A 28 -6.58 -3.77 -7.69
N LEU A 29 -7.61 -3.50 -6.89
CA LEU A 29 -8.50 -2.35 -7.10
C LEU A 29 -7.72 -1.04 -6.97
N ILE A 30 -6.86 -0.95 -5.95
CA ILE A 30 -6.01 0.21 -5.73
C ILE A 30 -4.99 0.36 -6.85
N ALA A 31 -4.35 -0.72 -7.30
CA ALA A 31 -3.40 -0.70 -8.41
C ALA A 31 -4.05 -0.25 -9.72
N ARG A 32 -5.28 -0.72 -10.02
CA ARG A 32 -6.06 -0.26 -11.17
C ARG A 32 -6.35 1.24 -11.12
N ARG A 33 -6.66 1.79 -9.94
CA ARG A 33 -6.92 3.22 -9.74
C ARG A 33 -5.64 4.08 -9.74
N ALA A 34 -4.56 3.58 -9.17
CA ALA A 34 -3.29 4.28 -9.05
C ALA A 34 -2.40 4.15 -10.31
N GLY A 35 -2.75 3.25 -11.24
CA GLY A 35 -1.96 2.97 -12.43
C GLY A 35 -0.65 2.19 -12.17
N ARG A 36 -0.40 1.77 -10.93
CA ARG A 36 0.74 0.95 -10.50
C ARG A 36 0.46 0.30 -9.14
N ALA A 37 1.12 -0.81 -8.83
CA ALA A 37 1.07 -1.42 -7.51
C ALA A 37 1.66 -0.50 -6.44
N ILE A 38 1.17 -0.57 -5.21
CA ILE A 38 1.71 0.15 -4.04
C ILE A 38 2.27 -0.90 -3.08
N GLU A 39 3.55 -0.78 -2.75
CA GLU A 39 4.27 -1.71 -1.88
C GLU A 39 4.78 -0.96 -0.64
N VAL A 40 4.37 -1.43 0.54
CA VAL A 40 4.97 -0.98 1.80
C VAL A 40 6.28 -1.73 1.98
N VAL A 41 7.40 -1.01 1.99
CA VAL A 41 8.75 -1.59 2.13
C VAL A 41 9.39 -1.32 3.49
N ALA A 42 8.81 -0.41 4.26
CA ALA A 42 9.26 -0.06 5.60
C ALA A 42 8.10 0.49 6.44
N VAL A 43 8.28 0.44 7.75
CA VAL A 43 7.41 1.03 8.78
C VAL A 43 8.31 1.83 9.72
#